data_AF-A0A524AZU5-F1
#
_entry.id   AF-A0A524AZU5-F1
#
_cell.length_a   1.000
_cell.length_b   1.000
_cell.length_c   1.000
_cell.angle_alpha   90.00
_cell.angle_beta   90.00
_cell.angle_gamma   90.00
#
_symmetry.space_group_name_H-M   'P 1'
#
loop_
_entity.id
_entity.type
_entity.pdbx_description
1 polymer ?
#
loop_
_entity_poly.entity_id
_entity_poly.type
_entity_poly.pdbx_seq_one_letter_code
_entity_poly.pdbx_strand_id
1 'polypeptide(L)'
;MLVVSVLNGIARDVGYGRELDPLVAHQLSTLYGTTLLGVVIGAYARRWPFASASAAWRAGGLWLALTVAFEFIFFHYVSGHSWEELLVNYDLTAGRLWPVLLLWIAVAPAVFRRLWRCREGAMSSRHPPAGN
;
A
#
# COMPACT_ATOMS: atom_id res chain seq x y z
N MET A 1 -6.31 -4.26 3.47
CA MET A 1 -5.58 -4.02 2.21
C MET A 1 -6.56 -4.10 1.05
N LEU A 2 -7.07 -5.30 0.73
CA LEU A 2 -7.91 -5.54 -0.46
C LEU A 2 -9.20 -4.70 -0.51
N VAL A 3 -10.00 -4.69 0.56
CA VAL A 3 -11.24 -3.90 0.64
C VAL A 3 -10.99 -2.41 0.42
N VAL A 4 -9.90 -1.88 0.98
CA VAL A 4 -9.51 -0.47 0.81
C VAL A 4 -9.14 -0.16 -0.63
N SER A 5 -8.37 -1.05 -1.28
CA SER A 5 -7.99 -0.88 -2.68
C SER A 5 -9.21 -0.95 -3.61
N VAL A 6 -10.13 -1.89 -3.37
CA VAL A 6 -11.38 -2.04 -4.13
C VAL A 6 -12.28 -0.82 -3.95
N LEU A 7 -12.48 -0.35 -2.70
CA LEU A 7 -13.28 0.86 -2.44
C LEU A 7 -12.66 2.10 -3.09
N ASN A 8 -11.34 2.22 -3.13
CA ASN A 8 -10.69 3.33 -3.83
C ASN A 8 -10.93 3.27 -5.35
N GLY A 9 -10.77 2.09 -5.95
CA GLY A 9 -11.06 1.89 -7.38
C GLY A 9 -12.51 2.22 -7.73
N ILE A 10 -13.46 1.77 -6.91
CA ILE A 10 -14.89 2.09 -7.08
C ILE A 10 -15.14 3.59 -6.93
N ALA A 11 -14.55 4.24 -5.92
CA ALA A 11 -14.72 5.68 -5.71
C ALA A 11 -14.16 6.51 -6.87
N ARG A 12 -13.08 6.04 -7.53
CA ARG A 12 -12.55 6.65 -8.75
C ARG A 12 -13.53 6.49 -9.92
N ASP A 13 -13.95 5.26 -10.21
CA ASP A 13 -14.76 4.95 -11.40
C ASP A 13 -16.19 5.51 -11.32
N VAL A 14 -16.76 5.58 -10.11
CA VAL A 14 -18.14 6.02 -9.89
C VAL A 14 -18.24 7.51 -9.51
N GLY A 15 -17.17 8.07 -8.92
CA GLY A 15 -17.15 9.45 -8.44
C GLY A 15 -16.44 10.41 -9.39
N TYR A 16 -15.27 10.90 -8.96
CA TYR A 16 -14.53 12.01 -9.57
C TYR A 16 -13.85 11.68 -10.90
N GLY A 17 -13.79 10.40 -11.31
CA GLY A 17 -13.22 10.00 -12.60
C GLY A 17 -14.04 10.42 -13.83
N ARG A 18 -15.32 10.82 -13.66
CA ARG A 18 -16.18 11.24 -14.78
C ARG A 18 -15.94 12.68 -15.26
N GLU A 19 -15.33 13.53 -14.43
CA GLU A 19 -15.13 14.96 -14.72
C GLU A 19 -13.65 15.35 -14.92
N LEU A 20 -12.73 14.44 -14.59
CA LEU A 20 -11.30 14.65 -14.69
C LEU A 20 -10.71 13.86 -15.86
N ASP A 21 -9.64 14.39 -16.43
CA ASP A 21 -8.84 13.66 -17.42
C ASP A 21 -8.48 12.26 -16.87
N PRO A 22 -8.69 11.17 -17.63
CA PRO A 22 -8.51 9.79 -17.16
C PRO A 22 -7.16 9.56 -16.48
N LEU A 23 -6.11 10.26 -16.91
CA LEU A 23 -4.78 10.15 -16.33
C LEU A 23 -4.69 10.82 -14.94
N VAL A 24 -5.30 12.00 -14.80
CA VAL A 24 -5.33 12.76 -13.53
C VAL A 24 -6.20 12.03 -12.50
N ALA A 25 -7.35 11.49 -12.92
CA ALA A 25 -8.22 10.68 -12.07
C ALA A 25 -7.50 9.43 -11.55
N HIS A 26 -6.70 8.79 -12.41
CA HIS A 26 -5.88 7.63 -12.04
C HIS A 26 -4.79 8.00 -11.02
N GLN A 27 -4.03 9.07 -11.28
CA GLN A 27 -2.96 9.52 -10.39
C GLN A 27 -3.47 9.93 -9.00
N LEU A 28 -4.58 10.66 -8.93
CA LEU A 28 -5.20 11.04 -7.67
C LEU A 28 -5.71 9.81 -6.91
N SER A 29 -6.39 8.89 -7.59
CA SER A 29 -6.84 7.63 -6.98
C SER A 29 -5.67 6.81 -6.44
N THR A 30 -4.57 6.70 -7.18
CA THR A 30 -3.36 6.02 -6.69
C THR A 30 -2.75 6.74 -5.48
N LEU A 31 -2.73 8.07 -5.46
CA LEU A 31 -2.22 8.84 -4.33
C LEU A 31 -3.08 8.60 -3.08
N TYR A 32 -4.40 8.73 -3.19
CA TYR A 32 -5.33 8.41 -2.10
C TYR A 32 -5.19 6.95 -1.64
N GLY A 33 -4.99 6.02 -2.59
CA GLY A 33 -4.84 4.59 -2.32
C GLY A 33 -3.58 4.33 -1.52
N THR A 34 -2.47 4.94 -1.94
CA THR A 34 -1.18 4.86 -1.27
C THR A 34 -1.27 5.41 0.16
N THR A 35 -1.90 6.56 0.37
CA THR A 35 -2.08 7.16 1.70
C THR A 35 -2.94 6.27 2.60
N LEU A 36 -4.10 5.82 2.12
CA LEU A 36 -5.03 5.00 2.92
C LEU A 36 -4.41 3.64 3.27
N LEU A 37 -3.73 3.03 2.30
CA LEU A 37 -3.02 1.76 2.50
C LEU A 37 -1.86 1.94 3.49
N GLY A 38 -1.11 3.04 3.39
CA GLY A 38 -0.09 3.43 4.35
C GLY A 38 -0.64 3.57 5.78
N VAL A 39 -1.79 4.22 5.95
CA VAL A 39 -2.47 4.33 7.25
C VAL A 39 -2.87 2.96 7.80
N VAL A 40 -3.38 2.05 6.97
CA VAL A 40 -3.77 0.70 7.42
C VAL A 40 -2.55 -0.13 7.81
N ILE A 41 -1.48 -0.15 7.00
CA ILE A 41 -0.22 -0.83 7.33
C ILE A 41 0.37 -0.23 8.63
N GLY A 42 0.27 1.09 8.74
CA GLY A 42 0.62 1.85 9.93
C GLY A 42 -0.15 1.39 11.18
N ALA A 43 -1.47 1.42 11.15
CA ALA A 43 -2.28 1.00 12.29
C ALA A 43 -2.02 -0.48 12.66
N TYR A 44 -1.90 -1.34 11.65
CA TYR A 44 -1.63 -2.76 11.83
C TYR A 44 -0.32 -2.99 12.57
N ALA A 45 0.78 -2.45 12.04
CA ALA A 45 2.09 -2.77 12.57
C ALA A 45 2.44 -1.99 13.87
N ARG A 46 1.62 -0.99 14.24
CA ARG A 46 1.62 -0.43 15.60
C ARG A 46 0.93 -1.34 16.60
N ARG A 47 -0.16 -2.02 16.20
CA ARG A 47 -0.88 -2.96 17.08
C ARG A 47 -0.18 -4.32 17.16
N TRP A 48 0.46 -4.74 16.08
CA TRP A 48 1.15 -6.03 15.92
C TRP A 48 2.57 -5.78 15.39
N PRO A 49 3.51 -5.36 16.26
CA PRO A 49 4.86 -5.01 15.83
C PRO A 49 5.60 -6.21 15.26
N PHE A 50 6.27 -6.00 14.11
CA PHE A 50 7.10 -7.04 13.53
C PHE A 50 8.35 -7.30 14.39
N ALA A 51 8.50 -8.56 14.80
CA ALA A 51 9.60 -9.02 15.65
C ALA A 51 11.00 -8.66 15.10
N SER A 52 11.21 -8.76 13.78
CA SER A 52 12.50 -8.52 13.14
C SER A 52 12.39 -7.74 11.83
N ALA A 53 13.53 -7.26 11.30
CA ALA A 53 13.57 -6.57 10.02
C ALA A 53 13.19 -7.52 8.89
N SER A 54 13.72 -8.75 8.96
CA SER A 54 13.41 -9.82 8.01
C SER A 54 11.93 -10.20 8.04
N ALA A 55 11.28 -10.21 9.21
CA ALA A 55 9.85 -10.48 9.32
C ALA A 55 9.00 -9.40 8.60
N ALA A 56 9.37 -8.12 8.75
CA ALA A 56 8.67 -7.03 8.05
C ALA A 56 8.85 -7.10 6.53
N TRP A 57 10.07 -7.37 6.05
CA TRP A 57 10.32 -7.55 4.61
C TRP A 57 9.62 -8.78 4.03
N ARG A 58 9.58 -9.89 4.76
CA ARG A 58 8.83 -11.10 4.35
C ARG A 58 7.33 -10.83 4.29
N ALA A 59 6.79 -10.10 5.27
CA ALA A 59 5.37 -9.71 5.24
C ALA A 59 5.06 -8.81 4.04
N GLY A 60 5.89 -7.80 3.78
CA GLY A 60 5.75 -6.93 2.61
C GLY A 60 5.84 -7.69 1.29
N GLY A 61 6.83 -8.59 1.15
CA GLY A 61 6.98 -9.43 -0.03
C GLY A 61 5.79 -10.38 -0.24
N LEU A 62 5.29 -11.00 0.83
CA LEU A 62 4.09 -11.85 0.78
C LEU A 62 2.86 -11.05 0.37
N TRP A 63 2.65 -9.86 0.94
CA TRP A 63 1.53 -9.00 0.59
C TRP A 63 1.61 -8.50 -0.85
N LEU A 64 2.80 -8.16 -1.33
CA LEU A 64 3.03 -7.82 -2.74
C LEU A 64 2.64 -9.00 -3.63
N ALA A 65 3.17 -10.19 -3.37
CA ALA A 65 2.89 -11.38 -4.16
C ALA A 65 1.39 -11.73 -4.18
N LEU A 66 0.72 -11.65 -3.03
CA LEU A 66 -0.72 -11.86 -2.94
C LEU A 66 -1.53 -10.80 -3.70
N THR A 67 -1.07 -9.54 -3.69
CA THR A 67 -1.75 -8.44 -4.40
C THR A 67 -1.64 -8.63 -5.91
N VAL A 68 -0.45 -8.93 -6.41
CA VAL A 68 -0.21 -9.21 -7.83
C VAL A 68 -0.98 -10.47 -8.26
N ALA A 69 -0.89 -11.56 -7.49
CA ALA A 69 -1.64 -12.78 -7.79
C ALA A 69 -3.15 -12.53 -7.82
N PHE A 70 -3.68 -11.77 -6.85
CA PHE A 70 -5.09 -11.39 -6.85
C PHE A 70 -5.45 -10.56 -8.08
N GLU A 71 -4.66 -9.55 -8.44
CA GLU A 71 -4.89 -8.71 -9.62
C GLU A 71 -5.02 -9.57 -10.87
N PHE A 72 -4.00 -10.38 -11.15
CA PHE A 72 -3.99 -11.21 -12.35
C PHE A 72 -5.11 -12.24 -12.33
N ILE A 73 -5.34 -12.94 -11.21
CA ILE A 73 -6.40 -13.95 -11.15
C ILE A 73 -7.79 -13.30 -11.26
N PHE A 74 -8.04 -12.25 -10.48
CA PHE A 74 -9.36 -11.61 -10.44
C PHE A 74 -9.68 -10.92 -11.77
N PHE A 75 -8.80 -10.05 -12.26
CA PHE A 75 -9.11 -9.28 -13.47
C PHE A 75 -9.05 -10.13 -14.74
N HIS A 76 -8.18 -11.16 -14.79
CA HIS A 76 -8.16 -12.07 -15.94
C HIS A 76 -9.38 -12.99 -15.96
N TYR A 77 -9.68 -13.68 -14.85
CA TYR A 77 -10.74 -14.70 -14.85
C TYR A 77 -12.14 -14.16 -14.56
N VAL A 78 -12.28 -13.06 -13.81
CA VAL A 78 -13.60 -12.48 -13.45
C VAL A 78 -13.98 -11.34 -14.39
N SER A 79 -13.05 -10.43 -14.69
CA SER A 79 -13.31 -9.27 -15.56
C SER A 79 -13.00 -9.54 -17.04
N GLY A 80 -12.33 -10.66 -17.36
CA GLY A 80 -12.00 -11.05 -18.73
C GLY A 80 -10.86 -10.27 -19.38
N HIS A 81 -10.09 -9.51 -18.60
CA HIS A 81 -8.97 -8.71 -19.13
C HIS A 81 -7.84 -9.59 -19.64
N SER A 82 -7.22 -9.21 -20.76
CA SER A 82 -6.05 -9.93 -21.26
C SER A 82 -4.81 -9.65 -20.40
N TRP A 83 -3.81 -10.54 -20.45
CA TRP A 83 -2.54 -10.32 -19.77
C TRP A 83 -1.86 -9.03 -20.22
N GLU A 84 -1.99 -8.70 -21.51
CA GLU A 84 -1.44 -7.48 -22.11
C GLU A 84 -2.13 -6.23 -21.54
N GLU A 85 -3.46 -6.25 -21.42
CA GLU A 85 -4.22 -5.16 -20.80
C GLU A 85 -3.83 -4.92 -19.33
N LEU A 86 -3.53 -5.99 -18.59
CA LEU A 86 -3.05 -5.88 -17.21
C LEU A 86 -1.61 -5.32 -17.16
N LEU A 87 -0.74 -5.76 -18.05
CA LEU A 87 0.65 -5.28 -18.13
C LEU A 87 0.73 -3.80 -18.50
N VAL A 88 -0.23 -3.27 -19.25
CA VAL A 88 -0.32 -1.82 -19.51
C VAL A 88 -0.36 -1.02 -18.20
N ASN A 89 -0.97 -1.54 -17.13
CA ASN A 89 -0.98 -0.86 -15.82
C ASN A 89 0.41 -0.70 -15.19
N TYR A 90 1.39 -1.48 -15.63
CA TYR A 90 2.76 -1.44 -15.12
C TYR A 90 3.65 -0.43 -15.86
N ASP A 91 3.13 0.25 -16.89
CA ASP A 91 3.89 1.24 -17.64
C ASP A 91 3.96 2.58 -16.89
N LEU A 92 5.08 2.79 -16.19
CA LEU A 92 5.41 4.06 -15.53
C LEU A 92 5.59 5.21 -16.54
N THR A 93 6.02 4.92 -17.77
CA THR A 93 6.27 5.94 -18.80
C THR A 93 4.97 6.52 -19.35
N ALA A 94 3.89 5.73 -19.32
CA ALA A 94 2.52 6.16 -19.57
C ALA A 94 1.89 6.90 -18.37
N GLY A 95 2.65 7.18 -17.31
CA GLY A 95 2.19 7.93 -16.13
C GLY A 95 1.34 7.10 -15.16
N ARG A 96 1.32 5.77 -15.29
CA ARG A 96 0.57 4.88 -14.40
C ARG A 96 1.35 4.62 -13.12
N LEU A 97 0.71 4.79 -11.98
CA LEU A 97 1.36 4.74 -10.67
C LEU A 97 1.18 3.39 -9.96
N TRP A 98 0.59 2.40 -10.63
CA TRP A 98 0.37 1.07 -10.05
C TRP A 98 1.66 0.41 -9.52
N PRO A 99 2.80 0.41 -10.24
CA PRO A 99 4.04 -0.12 -9.70
C PRO A 99 4.54 0.61 -8.45
N VAL A 100 4.26 1.92 -8.33
CA VAL A 100 4.60 2.72 -7.15
C VAL A 100 3.79 2.25 -5.94
N LEU A 101 2.50 1.98 -6.12
CA LEU A 101 1.65 1.42 -5.06
C LEU A 101 2.13 0.02 -4.63
N LEU A 102 2.49 -0.84 -5.58
CA LEU A 102 3.04 -2.17 -5.30
C LEU A 102 4.35 -2.10 -4.52
N LEU A 103 5.26 -1.20 -4.93
CA LEU A 103 6.50 -0.94 -4.21
C LEU A 103 6.22 -0.46 -2.79
N TRP A 104 5.22 0.42 -2.61
CA TRP A 104 4.81 0.88 -1.29
C TRP A 104 4.30 -0.25 -0.41
N ILE A 105 3.50 -1.19 -0.93
CA ILE A 105 3.04 -2.38 -0.18
C ILE A 105 4.23 -3.20 0.34
N ALA A 106 5.26 -3.37 -0.48
CA ALA A 106 6.45 -4.12 -0.11
C ALA A 106 7.29 -3.41 0.96
N VAL A 107 7.42 -2.09 0.86
CA VAL A 107 8.36 -1.29 1.68
C VAL A 107 7.73 -0.77 2.97
N ALA A 108 6.43 -0.47 2.99
CA ALA A 108 5.73 0.14 4.10
C ALA A 108 5.90 -0.61 5.44
N PRO A 109 5.83 -1.97 5.52
CA PRO A 109 6.06 -2.70 6.75
C PRO A 109 7.42 -2.39 7.40
N ALA A 110 8.48 -2.31 6.60
CA ALA A 110 9.84 -2.05 7.08
C ALA A 110 9.99 -0.59 7.55
N VAL A 111 9.43 0.37 6.78
CA VAL A 111 9.43 1.80 7.11
C VAL A 111 8.75 2.04 8.45
N PHE A 112 7.53 1.53 8.60
CA PHE A 112 6.75 1.74 9.80
C PHE A 112 7.32 1.03 11.03
N ARG A 113 7.87 -0.19 10.85
CA ARG A 113 8.61 -0.90 11.91
C ARG A 113 9.77 -0.05 12.44
N ARG A 114 10.50 0.68 11.58
CA ARG A 114 11.57 1.59 12.00
C ARG A 114 11.00 2.84 12.70
N LEU A 115 9.95 3.42 12.14
CA LEU A 115 9.32 4.64 12.65
C LEU A 115 8.82 4.49 14.09
N TRP A 116 8.10 3.40 14.42
CA TRP A 116 7.59 3.25 15.79
C TRP A 116 8.65 2.89 16.81
N ARG A 117 9.65 2.07 16.46
CA ARG A 117 10.77 1.80 17.38
C ARG A 117 11.54 3.06 17.73
N CYS A 118 11.80 3.93 16.77
CA CYS A 118 12.42 5.23 17.05
C CYS A 118 11.55 6.08 17.98
N ARG A 119 10.22 6.07 17.78
CA ARG A 119 9.30 6.86 18.59
C ARG A 119 9.17 6.35 20.03
N GLU A 120 9.19 5.04 20.23
CA GLU A 120 9.17 4.41 21.56
C GLU A 120 10.48 4.69 22.33
N GLY A 121 11.64 4.58 21.68
CA GLY A 121 12.93 4.94 22.30
C GLY A 121 13.03 6.43 22.68
N ALA A 122 12.45 7.31 21.86
CA ALA A 122 12.39 8.76 22.16
C ALA A 122 11.43 9.11 23.31
N MET A 123 10.38 8.31 23.54
CA MET A 123 9.48 8.49 24.68
C MET A 123 10.09 7.92 25.97
N SER A 124 10.76 6.77 25.90
CA SER A 124 11.43 6.16 27.07
C SER A 124 12.59 7.00 27.60
N SER A 125 13.27 7.79 26.77
CA SER A 125 14.36 8.69 27.18
C SER A 125 13.87 10.01 27.78
N ARG A 126 12.58 10.36 27.66
CA ARG A 126 11.99 11.57 28.26
C ARG A 126 11.50 11.37 29.69
N HIS A 127 11.43 10.13 30.17
CA HIS A 127 11.23 9.80 31.59
C HIS A 127 12.44 9.04 32.10
N PRO A 128 13.47 9.73 32.64
CA PRO A 128 14.45 9.04 33.46
C PRO A 128 13.71 8.37 34.63
N PRO A 129 14.09 7.15 35.04
CA PRO A 129 13.55 6.57 36.27
C PRO A 129 13.83 7.57 37.40
N ALA A 130 12.78 7.96 38.12
CA ALA A 130 12.95 8.64 39.39
C ALA A 130 13.72 7.66 40.28
N GLY A 131 15.02 7.90 40.42
CA GLY A 131 15.90 7.07 41.24
C GLY A 131 15.37 7.05 42.66
N ASN A 132 15.31 5.84 43.22
CA ASN A 132 15.18 5.61 44.65
C ASN A 132 16.01 4.38 44.99
#